data_AF-A0A914K7X4-F1
#
_entry.id   AF-A0A914K7X4-F1
#
_cell.length_a   1.000
_cell.length_b   1.000
_cell.length_c   1.000
_cell.angle_alpha   90.00
_cell.angle_beta   90.00
_cell.angle_gamma   90.00
#
_symmetry.space_group_name_H-M   'P 1'
#
loop_
_entity.id
_entity.type
_entity.pdbx_description
1 polymer ?
#
loop_
_entity_poly.entity_id
_entity_poly.type
_entity_poly.pdbx_seq_one_letter_code
_entity_poly.pdbx_strand_id
1 'polypeptide(L)'
;MQAYRIIQLSIAVVLAGFTVFHTLNANDSWIYTWLTGTSSVLLLLNKPECPYWRLASAVVIVLGFIETIFLAWTIQKVETGPLLDHSNSLPEGKSILLTALSVAATTSTRLRKPNHTGITSYIRTMILLVALIGLIPVFGYSACFYSQGLPICHLFH
;
A
#
# COMPACT_ATOMS: atom_id res chain seq x y z
N MET A 1 -13.01 -19.52 -6.18
CA MET A 1 -12.89 -18.14 -6.71
C MET A 1 -13.72 -17.08 -5.96
N GLN A 2 -14.84 -17.45 -5.32
CA GLN A 2 -15.70 -16.51 -4.58
C GLN A 2 -15.01 -15.91 -3.34
N ALA A 3 -14.32 -16.71 -2.51
CA ALA A 3 -13.64 -16.23 -1.29
C ALA A 3 -12.65 -15.08 -1.54
N TYR A 4 -11.79 -15.19 -2.57
CA TYR A 4 -10.86 -14.12 -2.92
C TYR A 4 -11.58 -12.83 -3.33
N ARG A 5 -12.69 -12.95 -4.09
CA ARG A 5 -13.44 -11.76 -4.52
C ARG A 5 -14.10 -11.07 -3.32
N ILE A 6 -14.53 -11.83 -2.32
CA ILE A 6 -15.04 -11.28 -1.05
C ILE A 6 -13.93 -10.53 -0.32
N ILE A 7 -12.74 -11.13 -0.18
CA ILE A 7 -11.58 -10.47 0.46
C ILE A 7 -11.17 -9.21 -0.30
N GLN A 8 -11.14 -9.27 -1.63
CA GLN A 8 -10.82 -8.12 -2.47
C GLN A 8 -11.83 -6.98 -2.27
N LEU A 9 -13.12 -7.31 -2.23
CA LEU A 9 -14.18 -6.33 -2.03
C LEU A 9 -14.16 -5.75 -0.62
N SER A 10 -13.90 -6.57 0.40
CA SER A 10 -13.77 -6.07 1.77
C SER A 10 -12.60 -5.10 1.91
N ILE A 11 -11.45 -5.41 1.33
CA ILE A 11 -10.30 -4.49 1.27
C ILE A 11 -10.67 -3.21 0.52
N ALA A 12 -11.37 -3.32 -0.62
CA ALA A 12 -11.78 -2.15 -1.40
C ALA A 12 -12.71 -1.22 -0.61
N VAL A 13 -13.66 -1.78 0.16
CA VAL A 13 -14.58 -1.02 1.02
C VAL A 13 -13.82 -0.34 2.15
N VAL A 14 -12.90 -1.04 2.81
CA VAL A 14 -12.06 -0.46 3.87
C VAL A 14 -11.22 0.69 3.32
N LEU A 15 -10.60 0.52 2.15
CA LEU A 15 -9.82 1.57 1.49
C LEU A 15 -10.70 2.76 1.12
N ALA A 16 -11.89 2.55 0.54
CA ALA A 16 -12.82 3.64 0.22
C ALA A 16 -13.26 4.41 1.47
N GLY A 17 -13.58 3.70 2.55
CA GLY A 17 -13.94 4.31 3.82
C GLY A 17 -12.80 5.15 4.39
N PHE A 18 -11.56 4.63 4.34
CA PHE A 18 -10.36 5.35 4.75
C PHE A 18 -10.13 6.61 3.91
N THR A 19 -10.25 6.51 2.58
CA THR A 19 -10.15 7.65 1.66
C THR A 19 -11.14 8.74 2.05
N VAL A 20 -12.43 8.40 2.18
CA VAL A 20 -13.48 9.37 2.54
C VAL A 20 -13.21 10.00 3.90
N PHE A 21 -12.85 9.19 4.90
CA PHE A 21 -12.54 9.68 6.24
C PHE A 21 -11.37 10.69 6.24
N HIS A 22 -10.27 10.37 5.54
CA HIS A 22 -9.11 11.26 5.45
C HIS A 22 -9.44 12.54 4.69
N THR A 23 -10.15 12.44 3.56
CA THR A 23 -10.52 13.62 2.75
C THR A 23 -11.36 14.63 3.56
N LEU A 24 -12.18 14.15 4.50
CA LEU A 24 -13.04 15.01 5.32
C LEU A 24 -12.34 15.59 6.56
N ASN A 25 -11.35 14.88 7.12
CA ASN A 25 -10.80 15.20 8.44
C ASN A 25 -9.33 15.67 8.42
N ALA A 26 -8.62 15.53 7.30
CA ALA A 26 -7.19 15.79 7.22
C ALA A 26 -6.85 16.79 6.09
N ASN A 27 -6.03 17.80 6.41
CA ASN A 27 -5.61 18.84 5.46
C ASN A 27 -4.56 18.34 4.46
N ASP A 28 -3.80 17.32 4.85
CA ASP A 28 -2.79 16.59 4.10
C ASP A 28 -3.36 15.33 3.41
N SER A 29 -4.69 15.19 3.39
CA SER A 29 -5.40 14.05 2.81
C SER A 29 -4.99 13.75 1.37
N TRP A 30 -4.59 14.76 0.60
CA TRP A 30 -4.14 14.61 -0.79
C TRP A 30 -2.98 13.61 -0.94
N ILE A 31 -2.15 13.40 0.08
CA ILE A 31 -1.03 12.44 0.07
C ILE A 31 -1.56 11.01 -0.04
N TYR A 32 -2.50 10.61 0.83
CA TYR A 32 -2.95 9.21 0.89
C TYR A 32 -4.18 8.91 0.01
N THR A 33 -4.97 9.94 -0.29
CA THR A 33 -6.33 9.81 -0.88
C THR A 33 -6.28 9.39 -2.34
N TRP A 34 -5.34 9.94 -3.12
CA TRP A 34 -5.24 9.59 -4.54
C TRP A 34 -4.90 8.11 -4.71
N LEU A 35 -4.01 7.56 -3.88
CA LEU A 35 -3.57 6.17 -3.95
C LEU A 35 -4.66 5.21 -3.44
N THR A 36 -5.20 5.46 -2.25
CA THR A 36 -6.21 4.59 -1.64
C THR A 36 -7.54 4.64 -2.41
N GLY A 37 -7.93 5.82 -2.91
CA GLY A 37 -9.12 6.02 -3.73
C GLY A 37 -9.02 5.34 -5.09
N THR A 38 -7.92 5.56 -5.82
CA THR A 38 -7.72 4.92 -7.14
C THR A 38 -7.60 3.41 -7.01
N SER A 39 -6.88 2.91 -6.00
CA SER A 39 -6.79 1.48 -5.69
C SER A 39 -8.16 0.88 -5.38
N SER A 40 -8.98 1.53 -4.55
CA SER A 40 -10.34 1.05 -4.25
C SER A 40 -11.20 0.92 -5.51
N VAL A 41 -11.21 1.96 -6.37
CA VAL A 41 -11.94 1.92 -7.66
C VAL A 41 -11.43 0.79 -8.56
N LEU A 42 -10.11 0.61 -8.65
CA LEU A 42 -9.48 -0.47 -9.42
C LEU A 42 -9.89 -1.86 -8.90
N LEU A 43 -9.93 -2.04 -7.58
CA LEU A 43 -10.32 -3.29 -6.92
C LEU A 43 -11.82 -3.59 -7.10
N LEU A 44 -12.69 -2.58 -7.10
CA LEU A 44 -14.13 -2.74 -7.35
C LEU A 44 -14.43 -3.13 -8.80
N LEU A 45 -13.81 -2.44 -9.76
CA LEU A 45 -14.07 -2.68 -11.19
C LEU A 45 -13.45 -3.98 -11.69
N ASN A 46 -12.23 -4.29 -11.25
CA ASN A 46 -11.46 -5.48 -11.60
C ASN A 46 -11.64 -5.94 -13.07
N LYS A 47 -11.25 -5.07 -14.02
CA LYS A 47 -11.33 -5.34 -15.47
C LYS A 47 -9.94 -5.50 -16.11
N PRO A 48 -9.27 -6.65 -15.92
CA PRO A 48 -7.89 -6.86 -16.39
C PRO A 48 -7.76 -6.91 -17.92
N GLU A 49 -8.86 -6.95 -18.68
CA GLU A 49 -8.87 -6.88 -20.14
C GLU A 49 -8.83 -5.44 -20.66
N CYS A 50 -9.24 -4.47 -19.84
CA CYS A 50 -9.27 -3.06 -20.23
C CYS A 50 -7.85 -2.46 -20.18
N PRO A 51 -7.36 -1.84 -21.28
CA PRO A 51 -6.02 -1.24 -21.31
C PRO A 51 -5.87 -0.09 -20.30
N TYR A 52 -6.93 0.70 -20.10
CA TYR A 52 -6.95 1.79 -19.12
C TYR A 52 -6.81 1.27 -17.68
N TRP A 53 -7.50 0.18 -17.34
CA TRP A 53 -7.36 -0.46 -16.03
C TRP A 53 -5.94 -1.00 -15.82
N ARG A 54 -5.33 -1.57 -16.87
CA ARG A 54 -3.93 -2.02 -16.81
C ARG A 54 -2.97 -0.86 -16.58
N LEU A 55 -3.14 0.26 -17.27
CA LEU A 55 -2.26 1.41 -17.10
C LEU A 55 -2.44 2.03 -15.70
N ALA A 56 -3.67 2.29 -15.29
CA ALA A 56 -3.96 2.83 -13.96
C ALA A 56 -3.44 1.93 -12.83
N SER A 57 -3.64 0.61 -12.91
CA SER A 57 -3.07 -0.32 -11.92
C SER A 57 -1.54 -0.35 -11.92
N ALA A 58 -0.88 -0.17 -13.08
CA ALA A 58 0.59 -0.07 -13.10
C ALA A 58 1.07 1.19 -12.40
N VAL A 59 0.41 2.33 -12.67
CA VAL A 59 0.72 3.62 -12.06
C VAL A 59 0.56 3.55 -10.54
N VAL A 60 -0.58 3.03 -10.05
CA VAL A 60 -0.83 2.86 -8.61
C VAL A 60 0.21 1.96 -7.95
N ILE A 61 0.63 0.89 -8.62
CA ILE A 61 1.63 -0.02 -8.05
C ILE A 61 3.00 0.67 -7.98
N VAL A 62 3.46 1.29 -9.06
CA VAL A 62 4.82 1.88 -9.10
C VAL A 62 4.90 3.12 -8.23
N LEU A 63 4.01 4.09 -8.44
CA LEU A 63 4.01 5.33 -7.67
C LEU A 63 3.64 5.08 -6.21
N GLY A 64 2.67 4.20 -5.96
CA GLY A 64 2.30 3.82 -4.59
C GLY A 64 3.41 3.12 -3.83
N PHE A 65 4.18 2.25 -4.50
CA PHE A 65 5.34 1.61 -3.90
C PHE A 65 6.43 2.61 -3.55
N ILE A 66 6.74 3.55 -4.45
CA ILE A 66 7.72 4.62 -4.20
C ILE A 66 7.24 5.52 -3.05
N GLU A 67 5.98 5.94 -3.08
CA GLU A 67 5.36 6.79 -2.04
C GLU A 67 5.36 6.11 -0.67
N THR A 68 4.95 4.84 -0.60
CA THR A 68 4.95 4.10 0.68
C THR A 68 6.34 3.95 1.28
N ILE A 69 7.35 3.62 0.46
CA ILE A 69 8.74 3.55 0.94
C ILE A 69 9.24 4.92 1.37
N PHE A 70 8.96 5.96 0.58
CA PHE A 70 9.39 7.32 0.89
C PHE A 70 8.77 7.83 2.21
N LEU A 71 7.49 7.58 2.43
CA LEU A 71 6.79 7.91 3.68
C LEU A 71 7.36 7.14 4.87
N ALA A 72 7.55 5.82 4.73
CA ALA A 72 8.13 4.99 5.78
C ALA A 72 9.55 5.46 6.14
N TRP A 73 10.38 5.74 5.15
CA TRP A 73 11.74 6.24 5.36
C TRP A 73 11.74 7.63 6.03
N THR A 74 10.86 8.53 5.59
CA THR A 74 10.77 9.89 6.15
C THR A 74 10.34 9.85 7.61
N ILE A 75 9.29 9.10 7.93
CA ILE A 75 8.78 8.98 9.31
C ILE A 75 9.83 8.32 10.20
N GLN A 76 10.50 7.27 9.73
CA GLN A 76 11.61 6.65 10.46
C GLN A 76 12.75 7.64 10.74
N LYS A 77 13.11 8.49 9.78
CA LYS A 77 14.15 9.52 9.95
C LYS A 77 13.75 10.65 10.88
N VAL A 78 12.48 11.01 10.90
CA VAL A 78 11.95 12.01 11.84
C VAL A 78 11.94 11.45 13.26
N GLU A 79 11.51 10.20 13.46
CA GLU A 79 11.48 9.55 14.78
C GLU A 79 12.88 9.31 15.35
N THR A 80 13.85 8.93 14.52
CA THR A 80 15.26 8.72 14.94
C THR A 80 16.09 10.01 14.99
N GLY A 81 15.52 11.14 14.57
CA GLY A 81 16.19 12.42 14.54
C GLY A 81 16.17 13.14 15.90
N PRO A 82 17.13 14.05 16.17
CA PRO A 82 17.20 14.80 17.42
C PRO A 82 16.09 15.87 17.59
N LEU A 83 15.19 15.99 16.61
CA LEU A 83 14.15 17.03 16.53
C LEU A 83 12.83 16.61 17.18
N LEU A 84 12.58 15.30 17.35
CA LEU A 84 11.37 14.79 18.00
C LEU A 84 11.77 13.90 19.18
N ASP A 85 11.24 14.21 20.37
CA ASP A 85 11.31 13.30 21.51
C ASP A 85 10.58 12.00 21.11
N HIS A 86 11.28 10.87 21.24
CA HIS A 86 10.83 9.50 20.96
C HIS A 86 9.50 9.09 21.65
N SER A 87 8.96 9.94 22.53
CA SER A 87 7.72 9.70 23.27
C SER A 87 6.45 10.00 22.48
N ASN A 88 6.53 10.73 21.36
CA ASN A 88 5.38 11.06 20.52
C ASN A 88 5.48 10.38 19.14
N SER A 89 5.13 9.09 19.06
CA SER A 89 5.04 8.41 17.76
C SER A 89 4.07 9.16 16.84
N LEU A 90 4.47 9.46 15.61
CA LEU A 90 3.64 10.20 14.68
C LEU A 90 2.39 9.35 14.32
N PRO A 91 1.17 9.88 14.48
CA PRO A 91 -0.05 9.14 14.15
C PRO A 91 -0.14 8.78 12.67
N GLU A 92 0.62 9.47 11.81
CA GLU A 92 0.74 9.21 10.37
C GLU A 92 1.33 7.83 10.05
N GLY A 93 2.14 7.24 10.94
CA GLY A 93 2.71 5.90 10.76
C GLY A 93 1.66 4.80 10.56
N LYS A 94 0.48 4.99 11.16
CA LYS A 94 -0.68 4.09 11.00
C LYS A 94 -1.27 4.15 9.59
N SER A 95 -1.28 5.33 8.97
CA SER A 95 -1.79 5.52 7.60
C SER A 95 -0.93 4.81 6.55
N ILE A 96 0.37 4.63 6.82
CA ILE A 96 1.30 3.92 5.93
C ILE A 96 0.83 2.47 5.71
N LEU A 97 0.33 1.81 6.75
CA LEU A 97 -0.14 0.42 6.67
C LEU A 97 -1.28 0.26 5.65
N LEU A 98 -2.23 1.20 5.65
CA LEU A 98 -3.35 1.18 4.70
C LEU A 98 -2.90 1.49 3.27
N THR A 99 -1.91 2.38 3.10
CA THR A 99 -1.32 2.61 1.77
C THR A 99 -0.53 1.41 1.26
N ALA A 100 0.27 0.74 2.11
CA ALA A 100 0.97 -0.49 1.76
C ALA A 100 -0.03 -1.60 1.40
N LEU A 101 -1.14 -1.69 2.12
CA LEU A 101 -2.23 -2.63 1.82
C LEU A 101 -2.89 -2.35 0.46
N SER A 102 -3.09 -1.09 0.10
CA SER A 102 -3.66 -0.73 -1.21
C SER A 102 -2.76 -1.19 -2.37
N VAL A 103 -1.45 -0.94 -2.26
CA VAL A 103 -0.45 -1.36 -3.24
C VAL A 103 -0.36 -2.89 -3.31
N ALA A 104 -0.30 -3.55 -2.16
CA ALA A 104 -0.25 -5.02 -2.09
C ALA A 104 -1.51 -5.67 -2.68
N ALA A 105 -2.70 -5.16 -2.35
CA ALA A 105 -3.96 -5.66 -2.89
C ALA A 105 -4.02 -5.48 -4.42
N THR A 106 -3.68 -4.29 -4.92
CA THR A 106 -3.65 -4.00 -6.37
C THR A 106 -2.64 -4.89 -7.09
N THR A 107 -1.45 -5.10 -6.50
CA THR A 107 -0.41 -5.98 -7.03
C THR A 107 -0.87 -7.44 -7.07
N SER A 108 -1.50 -7.92 -5.99
CA SER A 108 -2.03 -9.30 -5.90
C SER A 108 -3.09 -9.59 -6.97
N THR A 109 -3.97 -8.62 -7.26
CA THR A 109 -5.00 -8.79 -8.30
C THR A 109 -4.40 -8.90 -9.69
N ARG A 110 -3.31 -8.17 -9.95
CA ARG A 110 -2.55 -8.23 -11.21
C ARG A 110 -1.79 -9.54 -11.38
N LEU A 111 -1.23 -10.09 -10.31
CA LEU A 111 -0.51 -11.38 -10.30
C LEU A 111 -1.44 -12.58 -10.56
N ARG A 112 -2.74 -12.46 -10.26
CA ARG A 112 -3.71 -13.57 -10.31
C ARG A 112 -4.08 -14.05 -11.72
N LYS A 113 -3.95 -13.21 -12.74
CA LYS A 113 -4.19 -13.61 -14.15
C LYS A 113 -2.92 -13.45 -14.97
N PRO A 114 -1.90 -14.29 -14.74
CA PRO A 114 -0.67 -14.12 -15.46
C PRO A 114 -0.82 -14.81 -16.83
N ASN A 115 -1.11 -14.00 -17.85
CA ASN A 115 -0.97 -14.45 -19.24
C ASN A 115 0.51 -14.48 -19.55
N HIS A 116 1.15 -15.64 -19.36
CA HIS A 116 2.57 -15.84 -19.65
C HIS A 116 2.77 -16.12 -21.13
N THR A 117 2.62 -15.09 -21.96
CA THR A 117 2.94 -15.16 -23.38
C THR A 117 4.20 -14.34 -23.64
N GLY A 118 5.36 -14.96 -23.45
CA GLY A 118 6.68 -14.38 -23.75
C GLY A 118 7.48 -13.84 -22.55
N ILE A 119 8.77 -13.55 -22.80
CA ILE A 119 9.77 -13.09 -21.81
C ILE A 119 9.35 -11.79 -21.11
N THR A 120 8.70 -10.87 -21.82
CA THR A 120 8.23 -9.59 -21.26
C THR A 120 7.21 -9.78 -20.13
N SER A 121 6.38 -10.83 -20.23
CA SER A 121 5.42 -11.18 -19.18
C SER A 121 6.13 -11.67 -17.91
N TYR A 122 7.26 -12.37 -18.07
CA TYR A 122 8.06 -12.88 -16.95
C TYR A 122 8.75 -11.73 -16.19
N ILE A 123 9.37 -10.81 -16.92
CA ILE A 123 10.01 -9.60 -16.33
C ILE A 123 8.98 -8.79 -15.55
N ARG A 124 7.78 -8.57 -16.11
CA ARG A 124 6.70 -7.86 -15.42
C ARG A 124 6.29 -8.56 -14.13
N THR A 125 6.13 -9.87 -14.14
CA THR A 125 5.76 -10.65 -12.95
C THR A 125 6.86 -10.56 -11.88
N MET A 126 8.13 -10.60 -12.28
CA MET A 126 9.26 -10.42 -11.35
C MET A 126 9.24 -9.04 -10.70
N ILE A 127 9.00 -7.97 -11.46
CA ILE A 127 8.89 -6.60 -10.90
C ILE A 127 7.73 -6.52 -9.90
N LEU A 128 6.58 -7.10 -10.22
CA LEU A 128 5.42 -7.12 -9.30
C LEU A 128 5.70 -7.92 -8.02
N LEU A 129 6.44 -9.03 -8.12
CA LEU A 129 6.84 -9.82 -6.96
C LEU A 129 7.84 -9.06 -6.08
N VAL A 130 8.83 -8.41 -6.68
CA VAL A 130 9.79 -7.58 -5.94
C VAL A 130 9.07 -6.44 -5.23
N ALA A 131 8.11 -5.77 -5.88
CA ALA A 131 7.30 -4.75 -5.23
C ALA A 131 6.49 -5.31 -4.05
N LEU A 132 5.89 -6.49 -4.20
CA LEU A 132 5.12 -7.12 -3.14
C LEU A 132 5.99 -7.52 -1.94
N ILE A 133 7.17 -8.10 -2.20
CA ILE A 133 8.13 -8.51 -1.16
C ILE A 133 8.73 -7.26 -0.48
N GLY A 134 9.01 -6.21 -1.24
CA GLY A 134 9.53 -4.94 -0.72
C GLY A 134 8.59 -4.23 0.26
N LEU A 135 7.28 -4.54 0.23
CA LEU A 135 6.32 -4.00 1.19
C LEU A 135 6.37 -4.69 2.56
N ILE A 136 6.96 -5.88 2.67
CA ILE A 136 7.07 -6.64 3.94
C ILE A 136 7.72 -5.80 5.07
N PRO A 137 8.90 -5.18 4.87
CA PRO A 137 9.50 -4.34 5.91
C PRO A 137 8.62 -3.13 6.27
N VAL A 138 7.91 -2.55 5.29
CA VAL A 138 7.00 -1.42 5.51
C VAL A 138 5.81 -1.84 6.38
N PHE A 139 5.25 -3.03 6.17
CA PHE A 139 4.21 -3.59 7.05
C PHE A 139 4.75 -3.84 8.46
N GLY A 140 5.95 -4.40 8.58
CA GLY A 140 6.59 -4.64 9.88
C GLY A 140 6.79 -3.35 10.67
N TYR A 141 7.34 -2.32 10.02
CA TYR A 141 7.52 -1.00 10.62
C TYR A 141 6.17 -0.36 11.01
N SER A 142 5.19 -0.37 10.11
CA SER A 142 3.88 0.25 10.38
C SER A 142 3.10 -0.48 11.49
N ALA A 143 3.30 -1.78 11.67
CA ALA A 143 2.66 -2.56 12.74
C ALA A 143 3.11 -2.13 14.14
N CYS A 144 4.34 -1.62 14.27
CA CYS A 144 4.88 -1.13 15.55
C CYS A 144 4.10 0.08 16.10
N PHE A 145 3.44 0.87 15.23
CA PHE A 145 2.55 1.95 15.65
C PHE A 145 1.23 1.47 16.26
N TYR A 146 0.83 0.22 16.01
CA TYR A 146 -0.41 -0.35 16.55
C TYR A 146 -0.16 -1.15 17.83
N SER A 147 1.01 -1.76 17.97
CA SER A 147 1.38 -2.49 19.17
C SER A 147 2.90 -2.40 19.39
N GLN A 148 3.28 -1.73 20.46
CA GLN A 148 4.69 -1.53 20.86
C GLN A 148 5.33 -2.81 21.43
N GLY A 149 4.54 -3.86 21.68
CA GLY A 149 5.02 -5.12 22.26
C GLY A 149 5.50 -6.16 21.24
N LEU A 150 5.59 -5.82 19.95
CA LEU A 150 6.07 -6.78 18.95
C LEU A 150 7.62 -6.89 18.99
N PRO A 151 8.19 -8.11 18.97
CA PRO A 151 9.64 -8.31 19.01
C PRO A 151 10.36 -7.71 17.79
N ILE A 152 9.62 -7.50 16.71
CA ILE A 152 10.11 -6.92 15.45
C ILE A 152 10.41 -5.43 15.59
N CYS A 153 9.84 -4.75 16.58
CA CYS A 153 10.00 -3.30 16.74
C CYS A 153 11.40 -2.90 17.21
N HIS A 154 12.14 -3.80 17.87
CA HIS A 154 13.55 -3.59 18.22
C HIS A 154 14.48 -3.49 17.01
N LEU A 155 14.07 -3.98 15.83
CA LEU A 155 14.88 -3.92 14.61
C LEU A 155 14.77 -2.57 13.88
N PHE A 156 13.76 -1.77 14.23
CA PHE A 156 13.46 -0.50 13.54
C PHE A 156 13.75 0.74 14.41
N HIS A 157 14.08 0.53 15.69
CA HIS A 157 14.60 1.50 16.64
C HIS A 157 16.14 1.54 16.56
#